data_AF-A0A0R2UXR0-F1
#
_entry.id   AF-A0A0R2UXR0-F1
#
_cell.length_a   1.000
_cell.length_b   1.000
_cell.length_c   1.000
_cell.angle_alpha   90.00
_cell.angle_beta   90.00
_cell.angle_gamma   90.00
#
_symmetry.space_group_name_H-M   'P 1'
#
loop_
_entity.id
_entity.type
_entity.pdbx_description
1 polymer ?
#
loop_
_entity_poly.entity_id
_entity_poly.type
_entity_poly.pdbx_seq_one_letter_code
_entity_poly.pdbx_strand_id
1 'polypeptide(L)'
;LAALTAFTLGHTMAMAGQVAAKVPLNERLVEGAVLATLIFTAGRVVWFKGAPKMSRRGWLGPELAMAAAFGIIHGLAFAKDLGPLLPSDTGALWSAWGWFAGGIELGQLSVVSAVFAVRWMASARGFSPKDFALALGALTLGISLHLASQWYLV
;
A
#
# COMPACT_ATOMS: atom_id res chain seq x y z
N LEU A 1 -0.30 -2.75 -13.85
CA LEU A 1 0.37 -4.07 -13.81
C LEU A 1 1.80 -3.92 -13.32
N ALA A 2 2.74 -3.35 -14.07
CA ALA A 2 4.14 -3.21 -13.61
C ALA A 2 4.29 -2.54 -12.23
N ALA A 3 3.59 -1.42 -11.96
CA ALA A 3 3.60 -0.78 -10.64
C ALA A 3 2.99 -1.66 -9.52
N LEU A 4 1.93 -2.42 -9.82
CA LEU A 4 1.33 -3.36 -8.87
C LEU A 4 2.30 -4.52 -8.57
N THR A 5 3.00 -5.01 -9.59
CA THR A 5 4.04 -6.03 -9.42
C THR A 5 5.20 -5.50 -8.58
N ALA A 6 5.69 -4.29 -8.85
CA ALA A 6 6.75 -3.66 -8.07
C ALA A 6 6.33 -3.45 -6.60
N PHE A 7 5.07 -3.03 -6.36
CA PHE A 7 4.49 -2.92 -5.03
C PHE A 7 4.47 -4.27 -4.33
N THR A 8 3.85 -5.30 -4.90
CA THR A 8 3.73 -6.64 -4.30
C THR A 8 5.10 -7.26 -4.04
N LEU A 9 6.05 -7.12 -4.97
CA LEU A 9 7.41 -7.61 -4.75
C LEU A 9 8.08 -6.90 -3.55
N GLY A 10 8.05 -5.57 -3.52
CA GLY A 10 8.61 -4.80 -2.40
C GLY A 10 7.93 -5.13 -1.07
N HIS A 11 6.61 -5.31 -1.10
CA HIS A 11 5.77 -5.64 0.05
C HIS A 11 6.08 -7.02 0.63
N THR A 12 6.03 -8.07 -0.20
CA THR A 12 6.40 -9.43 0.20
C THR A 12 7.85 -9.50 0.69
N MET A 13 8.80 -8.82 0.02
CA MET A 13 10.20 -8.79 0.44
C MET A 13 10.39 -8.11 1.80
N ALA A 14 9.70 -7.01 2.06
CA ALA A 14 9.75 -6.34 3.36
C ALA A 14 9.20 -7.23 4.49
N MET A 15 8.09 -7.92 4.25
CA MET A 15 7.53 -8.89 5.20
C MET A 15 8.51 -10.04 5.46
N ALA A 16 9.10 -10.62 4.42
CA ALA A 16 10.10 -11.68 4.55
C ALA A 16 11.33 -11.21 5.34
N GLY A 17 11.83 -10.01 5.02
CA GLY A 17 13.02 -9.43 5.64
C GLY A 17 12.84 -9.18 7.12
N GLN A 18 11.68 -8.72 7.56
CA GLN A 18 11.39 -8.50 8.98
C GLN A 18 11.39 -9.83 9.76
N VAL A 19 10.77 -10.88 9.20
CA VAL A 19 10.76 -12.21 9.82
C VAL A 19 12.17 -12.81 9.90
N ALA A 20 12.97 -12.64 8.85
CA ALA A 20 14.35 -13.12 8.83
C ALA A 20 15.25 -12.39 9.83
N ALA A 21 15.13 -11.06 9.91
CA ALA A 21 16.02 -10.22 10.70
C ALA A 21 15.59 -10.08 12.17
N LYS A 22 14.33 -10.38 12.50
CA LYS A 22 13.74 -10.23 13.85
C LYS A 22 13.99 -8.86 14.48
N VAL A 23 14.04 -7.81 13.65
CA VAL A 23 14.32 -6.45 14.11
C VAL A 23 13.03 -5.85 14.69
N PRO A 24 13.05 -5.35 15.94
CA PRO A 24 11.91 -4.64 16.49
C PRO A 24 11.68 -3.36 15.68
N LEU A 25 10.47 -3.19 15.18
CA LEU A 25 10.07 -2.00 14.42
C LEU A 25 9.41 -1.00 15.35
N ASN A 26 9.81 0.26 15.28
CA ASN A 26 9.15 1.33 16.01
C ASN A 26 7.80 1.63 15.37
N GLU A 27 6.74 1.30 16.09
CA GLU A 27 5.35 1.48 15.69
C GLU A 27 5.04 2.91 15.20
N ARG A 28 5.44 3.93 15.97
CA ARG A 28 5.19 5.33 15.59
C ARG A 28 5.87 5.74 14.29
N LEU A 29 7.05 5.20 14.01
CA LEU A 29 7.77 5.50 12.76
C LEU A 29 7.14 4.78 11.56
N VAL A 30 6.78 3.51 11.73
CA VAL A 30 6.23 2.70 10.63
C VAL A 30 4.83 3.17 10.26
N GLU A 31 3.94 3.34 11.24
CA GLU A 31 2.57 3.80 10.97
C GLU A 31 2.57 5.26 10.48
N GLY A 32 3.47 6.08 11.01
CA GLY A 32 3.72 7.42 10.49
C GLY A 32 4.11 7.43 9.01
N ALA A 33 5.01 6.53 8.62
CA ALA A 33 5.43 6.40 7.23
C ALA A 33 4.26 5.92 6.34
N VAL A 34 3.45 4.96 6.80
CA VAL A 34 2.24 4.53 6.09
C VAL A 34 1.28 5.70 5.88
N LEU A 35 0.95 6.45 6.93
CA LEU A 35 0.05 7.59 6.84
C LEU A 35 0.61 8.71 5.94
N ALA A 36 1.90 9.03 6.07
CA ALA A 36 2.56 10.03 5.24
C ALA A 36 2.52 9.66 3.76
N THR A 37 2.74 8.38 3.42
CA THR A 37 2.66 7.92 2.03
C THR A 37 1.24 8.04 1.47
N LEU A 38 0.21 7.66 2.24
CA LEU A 38 -1.20 7.80 1.85
C LEU A 38 -1.59 9.26 1.64
N ILE A 39 -1.27 10.15 2.59
CA ILE A 39 -1.54 11.58 2.50
C ILE A 39 -0.83 12.18 1.27
N PHE A 40 0.43 11.85 1.05
CA PHE A 40 1.19 12.38 -0.08
C PHE A 40 0.59 11.96 -1.42
N THR A 41 0.31 10.67 -1.60
CA THR A 41 -0.20 10.16 -2.88
C THR A 41 -1.64 10.59 -3.15
N ALA A 42 -2.52 10.48 -2.16
CA ALA A 42 -3.90 10.93 -2.27
C ALA A 42 -3.98 12.45 -2.43
N GLY A 43 -3.16 13.20 -1.69
CA GLY A 43 -3.02 14.64 -1.80
C GLY A 43 -2.58 15.08 -3.19
N ARG A 44 -1.63 14.38 -3.82
CA ARG A 44 -1.25 14.65 -5.22
C ARG A 44 -2.40 14.42 -6.18
N VAL A 45 -3.15 13.33 -6.03
CA VAL A 45 -4.32 13.05 -6.88
C VAL A 45 -5.37 14.17 -6.76
N VAL A 46 -5.62 14.66 -5.54
CA VAL A 46 -6.55 15.78 -5.31
C VAL A 46 -6.01 17.08 -5.89
N TRP A 47 -4.75 17.41 -5.61
CA TRP A 47 -4.10 18.66 -6.03
C TRP A 47 -4.06 18.81 -7.56
N PHE A 48 -3.76 17.72 -8.28
CA PHE A 48 -3.75 17.71 -9.74
C PHE A 48 -5.13 17.46 -10.37
N LYS A 49 -6.22 17.46 -9.59
CA LYS A 49 -7.61 17.21 -10.02
C LYS A 49 -7.76 15.90 -10.81
N GLY A 50 -7.15 14.84 -10.30
CA GLY A 50 -7.13 13.50 -10.90
C GLY A 50 -5.72 12.91 -10.96
N ALA A 51 -5.60 11.73 -11.59
CA ALA A 51 -4.30 11.09 -11.78
C ALA A 51 -3.40 11.97 -12.69
N PRO A 52 -2.17 12.31 -12.25
CA PRO A 52 -1.22 13.01 -13.10
C PRO A 52 -1.06 12.31 -14.44
N LYS A 53 -0.93 13.08 -15.53
CA LYS A 53 -0.61 12.49 -16.83
C LYS A 53 0.78 11.85 -16.75
N MET A 54 0.81 10.54 -16.61
CA MET A 54 2.04 9.76 -16.68
C MET A 54 2.66 9.98 -18.08
N SER A 55 3.86 10.54 -18.14
CA SER A 55 4.58 10.71 -19.40
C SER A 55 4.86 9.32 -19.98
N ARG A 56 4.30 9.03 -21.17
CA ARG A 56 4.44 7.74 -21.85
C ARG A 56 5.88 7.45 -22.33
N ARG A 57 6.81 8.40 -22.16
CA ARG A 57 8.17 8.36 -22.72
C ARG A 57 9.18 8.78 -21.64
N GLY A 58 9.65 7.81 -20.85
CA GLY A 58 10.92 7.94 -20.09
C GLY A 58 10.87 7.85 -18.56
N TRP A 59 9.71 7.72 -17.91
CA TRP A 59 9.60 7.77 -16.43
C TRP A 59 9.25 6.44 -15.74
N LEU A 60 9.28 5.32 -16.46
CA LEU A 60 8.96 4.00 -15.91
C LEU A 60 9.84 3.63 -14.70
N GLY A 61 11.12 4.01 -14.67
CA GLY A 61 12.02 3.71 -13.55
C GLY A 61 11.59 4.35 -12.22
N PRO A 62 11.48 5.70 -12.15
CA PRO A 62 11.06 6.39 -10.93
C PRO A 62 9.68 5.95 -10.40
N GLU A 63 8.73 5.66 -11.28
CA GLU A 63 7.38 5.22 -10.89
C GLU A 63 7.40 3.82 -10.28
N LEU A 64 8.17 2.89 -10.86
CA LEU A 64 8.34 1.55 -10.30
C LEU A 64 9.10 1.59 -8.98
N ALA A 65 10.13 2.43 -8.87
CA ALA A 65 10.86 2.63 -7.62
C ALA A 65 9.94 3.18 -6.52
N MET A 66 9.08 4.15 -6.85
CA MET A 66 8.08 4.69 -5.92
C MET A 66 7.09 3.61 -5.49
N ALA A 67 6.60 2.79 -6.42
CA ALA A 67 5.68 1.71 -6.11
C ALA A 67 6.32 0.63 -5.22
N ALA A 68 7.57 0.26 -5.48
CA ALA A 68 8.33 -0.66 -4.64
C ALA A 68 8.59 -0.08 -3.24
N ALA A 69 8.95 1.21 -3.13
CA ALA A 69 9.11 1.88 -1.85
C ALA A 69 7.81 1.90 -1.03
N PHE A 70 6.68 2.14 -1.70
CA PHE A 70 5.35 2.01 -1.10
C PHE A 70 5.11 0.59 -0.56
N GLY A 71 5.40 -0.42 -1.39
CA GLY A 71 5.31 -1.83 -0.99
C GLY A 71 6.15 -2.11 0.25
N ILE A 72 7.40 -1.65 0.27
CA ILE A 72 8.32 -1.86 1.41
C ILE A 72 7.75 -1.23 2.69
N ILE A 73 7.35 0.05 2.65
CA ILE A 73 6.84 0.75 3.83
C ILE A 73 5.60 0.06 4.39
N HIS A 74 4.66 -0.32 3.52
CA HIS A 74 3.41 -0.96 3.94
C HIS A 74 3.64 -2.41 4.40
N GLY A 75 4.58 -3.12 3.77
CA GLY A 75 4.96 -4.48 4.16
C GLY A 75 5.62 -4.53 5.53
N LEU A 76 6.43 -3.52 5.87
CA LEU A 76 6.98 -3.37 7.22
C LEU A 76 5.88 -3.13 8.26
N ALA A 77 4.80 -2.44 7.91
CA ALA A 77 3.67 -2.21 8.81
C ALA A 77 2.96 -3.52 9.16
N PHE A 78 2.60 -4.32 8.15
CA PHE A 78 2.07 -5.66 8.41
C PHE A 78 3.06 -6.52 9.18
N ALA A 79 4.33 -6.52 8.80
CA ALA A 79 5.32 -7.34 9.48
C ALA A 79 5.53 -6.96 10.96
N LYS A 80 5.41 -5.67 11.32
CA LYS A 80 5.39 -5.22 12.73
C LYS A 80 4.29 -5.91 13.52
N ASP A 81 3.07 -5.91 13.00
CA ASP A 81 1.90 -6.45 13.69
C ASP A 81 1.91 -7.97 13.75
N LEU A 82 2.56 -8.60 12.78
CA LEU A 82 2.49 -10.05 12.57
C LEU A 82 3.69 -10.84 13.02
N GLY A 83 4.86 -10.20 13.09
CA GLY A 83 6.06 -10.79 13.69
C GLY A 83 5.79 -11.40 15.07
N PRO A 84 5.06 -10.72 15.99
CA PRO A 84 4.71 -11.27 17.30
C PRO A 84 3.77 -12.48 17.29
N LEU A 85 3.01 -12.68 16.21
CA LEU A 85 2.03 -13.76 16.07
C LEU A 85 2.63 -15.03 15.44
N LEU A 86 3.83 -14.93 14.87
CA LEU A 86 4.48 -16.06 14.21
C LEU A 86 5.15 -17.00 15.23
N PRO A 87 5.15 -18.33 14.94
CA PRO A 87 5.83 -19.29 15.80
C PRO A 87 7.33 -18.99 15.94
N SER A 88 7.87 -19.15 17.14
CA SER A 88 9.30 -18.92 17.39
C SER A 88 10.19 -20.07 16.89
N ASP A 89 9.61 -21.24 16.64
CA ASP A 89 10.33 -22.41 16.12
C ASP A 89 10.63 -22.24 14.63
N THR A 90 11.90 -22.43 14.26
CA THR A 90 12.36 -22.21 12.88
C THR A 90 11.76 -23.20 11.87
N GLY A 91 11.28 -24.36 12.34
CA GLY A 91 10.66 -25.40 11.52
C GLY A 91 9.27 -25.01 11.01
N ALA A 92 8.45 -24.34 11.82
CA ALA A 92 7.13 -23.86 11.40
C ALA A 92 7.09 -22.38 11.02
N LEU A 93 8.11 -21.58 11.36
CA LEU A 93 8.13 -20.14 11.10
C LEU A 93 7.88 -19.79 9.63
N TRP A 94 8.65 -20.38 8.71
CA TRP A 94 8.57 -20.03 7.29
C TRP A 94 7.31 -20.56 6.60
N SER A 95 6.78 -21.69 7.05
CA SER A 95 5.50 -22.20 6.54
C SER A 95 4.33 -21.35 7.02
N ALA A 96 4.30 -20.97 8.30
CA ALA A 96 3.32 -20.06 8.87
C ALA A 96 3.38 -18.68 8.20
N TRP A 97 4.58 -18.14 8.04
CA TRP A 97 4.80 -16.89 7.30
C TRP A 97 4.30 -16.99 5.85
N GLY A 98 4.58 -18.09 5.15
CA GLY A 98 4.18 -18.26 3.75
C GLY A 98 2.65 -18.22 3.57
N TRP A 99 1.91 -18.92 4.41
CA TRP A 99 0.44 -18.86 4.42
C TRP A 99 -0.08 -17.46 4.75
N PHE A 100 0.56 -16.81 5.72
CA PHE A 100 0.18 -15.49 6.15
C PHE A 100 0.42 -14.44 5.06
N ALA A 101 1.65 -14.36 4.53
CA ALA A 101 2.01 -13.46 3.45
C ALA A 101 1.15 -13.71 2.20
N GLY A 102 0.91 -14.98 1.87
CA GLY A 102 -0.01 -15.35 0.78
C GLY A 102 -1.43 -14.82 1.01
N GLY A 103 -1.96 -14.93 2.22
CA GLY A 103 -3.26 -14.37 2.59
C GLY A 103 -3.32 -12.85 2.44
N ILE A 104 -2.28 -12.13 2.88
CA ILE A 104 -2.20 -10.66 2.74
C ILE A 104 -2.12 -10.22 1.28
N GLU A 105 -1.26 -10.85 0.47
CA GLU A 105 -1.14 -10.53 -0.95
C GLU A 105 -2.45 -10.83 -1.69
N LEU A 106 -3.14 -11.94 -1.37
CA LEU A 106 -4.46 -12.24 -1.91
C LEU A 106 -5.52 -11.21 -1.50
N GLY A 107 -5.50 -10.77 -0.24
CA GLY A 107 -6.37 -9.71 0.26
C GLY A 107 -6.16 -8.39 -0.50
N GLN A 108 -4.90 -7.98 -0.66
CA GLN A 108 -4.51 -6.80 -1.42
C GLN A 108 -4.98 -6.88 -2.88
N LEU A 109 -4.73 -8.00 -3.57
CA LEU A 109 -5.17 -8.20 -4.95
C LEU A 109 -6.69 -8.22 -5.09
N SER A 110 -7.41 -8.73 -4.08
CA SER A 110 -8.87 -8.71 -4.02
C SER A 110 -9.40 -7.28 -3.92
N VAL A 111 -8.81 -6.45 -3.05
CA VAL A 111 -9.17 -5.02 -2.92
C VAL A 111 -8.88 -4.28 -4.22
N VAL A 112 -7.71 -4.47 -4.82
CA VAL A 112 -7.35 -3.86 -6.11
C VAL A 112 -8.36 -4.25 -7.19
N SER A 113 -8.71 -5.53 -7.29
CA SER A 113 -9.71 -6.04 -8.24
C SER A 113 -11.08 -5.39 -8.02
N ALA A 114 -11.51 -5.26 -6.77
CA ALA A 114 -12.76 -4.59 -6.44
C ALA A 114 -12.76 -3.11 -6.87
N VAL A 115 -11.67 -2.37 -6.64
CA VAL A 115 -11.55 -0.97 -7.09
C VAL A 115 -11.64 -0.87 -8.61
N PHE A 116 -11.01 -1.78 -9.35
CA PHE A 116 -11.13 -1.82 -10.81
C PHE A 116 -12.56 -2.14 -11.28
N ALA A 117 -13.27 -3.04 -10.60
CA ALA A 117 -14.67 -3.35 -10.89
C ALA A 117 -15.57 -2.13 -10.65
N VAL A 118 -15.42 -1.44 -9.51
CA VAL A 118 -16.18 -0.21 -9.20
C VAL A 118 -15.88 0.88 -10.22
N ARG A 119 -14.61 1.06 -10.61
CA ARG A 119 -14.22 1.99 -11.69
C ARG A 119 -14.93 1.68 -13.00
N TRP A 120 -14.98 0.40 -13.38
CA TRP A 120 -15.66 -0.03 -14.61
C TRP A 120 -17.16 0.29 -14.56
N MET A 121 -17.82 -0.01 -13.45
CA MET A 121 -19.24 0.34 -13.23
C MET A 121 -19.48 1.86 -13.25
N ALA A 122 -18.57 2.66 -12.68
CA ALA A 122 -18.66 4.11 -12.72
C ALA A 122 -18.50 4.66 -14.14
N SER A 123 -17.55 4.10 -14.91
CA SER A 123 -17.36 4.45 -16.32
C SER A 123 -18.59 4.13 -17.17
N ALA A 124 -19.29 3.02 -16.89
CA ALA A 124 -20.55 2.69 -17.55
C ALA A 124 -21.67 3.71 -17.27
N ARG A 125 -21.57 4.48 -16.17
CA ARG A 125 -22.47 5.58 -15.81
C ARG A 125 -21.96 6.96 -16.26
N GLY A 126 -20.89 7.01 -17.05
CA GLY A 126 -20.35 8.26 -17.60
C GLY A 126 -19.30 8.98 -16.74
N PHE A 127 -18.85 8.39 -15.62
CA PHE A 127 -17.74 8.97 -14.86
C PHE A 127 -16.43 8.87 -15.64
N SER A 128 -15.70 9.97 -15.74
CA SER A 128 -14.38 9.93 -16.35
C SER A 128 -13.38 9.24 -15.42
N PRO A 129 -12.29 8.63 -15.95
CA PRO A 129 -11.23 8.07 -15.11
C PRO A 129 -10.60 9.09 -14.15
N LYS A 130 -10.65 10.38 -14.50
CA LYS A 130 -10.16 11.47 -13.64
C LYS A 130 -11.09 11.71 -12.46
N ASP A 131 -12.40 11.75 -12.70
CA ASP A 131 -13.40 11.97 -11.65
C ASP A 131 -13.37 10.80 -10.65
N PHE A 132 -13.26 9.57 -11.16
CA PHE A 132 -13.09 8.39 -10.32
C PHE A 132 -11.82 8.47 -9.46
N ALA A 133 -10.68 8.81 -10.08
CA ALA A 133 -9.43 8.97 -9.35
C ALA A 133 -9.51 10.09 -8.30
N LEU A 134 -10.15 11.21 -8.63
CA LEU A 134 -10.34 12.32 -7.71
C LEU A 134 -11.23 11.95 -6.52
N ALA A 135 -12.34 11.24 -6.75
CA ALA A 135 -13.22 10.77 -5.69
C ALA A 135 -12.49 9.80 -4.75
N LEU A 136 -11.79 8.80 -5.30
CA LEU A 136 -11.01 7.85 -4.51
C LEU A 136 -9.86 8.55 -3.76
N GLY A 137 -9.16 9.47 -4.43
CA GLY A 137 -8.08 10.26 -3.82
C GLY A 137 -8.58 11.14 -2.68
N ALA A 138 -9.72 11.84 -2.85
CA ALA A 138 -10.31 12.66 -1.80
C ALA A 138 -10.74 11.82 -0.59
N LEU A 139 -11.33 10.64 -0.83
CA LEU A 139 -11.70 9.70 0.24
C LEU A 139 -10.48 9.22 1.01
N THR A 140 -9.44 8.74 0.31
CA THR A 140 -8.20 8.27 0.93
C THR A 140 -7.50 9.38 1.70
N LEU A 141 -7.47 10.60 1.16
CA LEU A 141 -6.88 11.76 1.83
C LEU A 141 -7.64 12.11 3.12
N GLY A 142 -8.97 12.14 3.07
CA GLY A 142 -9.81 12.42 4.24
C GLY A 142 -9.61 11.39 5.35
N ILE A 143 -9.65 10.10 5.01
CA ILE A 143 -9.45 9.01 5.99
C ILE A 143 -8.04 9.06 6.57
N SER A 144 -7.00 9.21 5.75
CA SER A 144 -5.61 9.23 6.22
C SER A 144 -5.30 10.45 7.10
N LEU A 145 -5.86 11.62 6.80
CA LEU A 145 -5.73 12.80 7.66
C LEU A 145 -6.46 12.62 9.00
N HIS A 146 -7.66 12.00 8.98
CA HIS A 146 -8.38 11.69 10.22
C HIS A 146 -7.56 10.73 11.10
N LEU A 147 -7.06 9.63 10.54
CA LEU A 147 -6.23 8.68 11.28
C LEU A 147 -4.94 9.32 11.80
N ALA A 148 -4.27 10.14 10.99
CA ALA A 148 -3.09 10.88 11.42
C ALA A 148 -3.38 11.86 12.55
N SER A 149 -4.56 12.51 12.55
CA SER A 149 -4.96 13.39 13.64
C SER A 149 -5.15 12.63 14.95
N GLN A 150 -5.74 11.43 14.92
CA GLN A 150 -5.92 10.60 16.11
C GLN A 150 -4.60 10.05 16.63
N TRP A 151 -3.63 9.81 15.75
CA TRP A 151 -2.35 9.21 16.11
C TRP A 151 -1.33 10.20 16.67
N TYR A 152 -1.37 11.47 16.24
CA TYR A 152 -0.34 12.47 16.57
C TYR A 152 -0.83 13.66 17.39
N LEU A 153 -2.13 13.93 17.43
CA LEU A 153 -2.69 15.09 18.15
C LEU A 153 -3.44 14.70 19.43
N VAL A 154 -3.49 13.40 19.76
CA VAL A 154 -4.10 12.83 20.97
C VAL A 154 -3.04 12.02 21.70
#